data_AF-A0A961WA38-F1
#
_entry.id   AF-A0A961WA38-F1
#
_cell.length_a   1.000
_cell.length_b   1.000
_cell.length_c   1.000
_cell.angle_alpha   90.00
_cell.angle_beta   90.00
_cell.angle_gamma   90.00
#
_symmetry.space_group_name_H-M   'P 1'
#
loop_
_entity.id
_entity.type
_entity.pdbx_description
1 polymer ?
#
loop_
_entity_poly.entity_id
_entity_poly.type
_entity_poly.pdbx_seq_one_letter_code
_entity_poly.pdbx_strand_id
1 'polypeptide(L)' 'VVQSTRSGSGRVFALDKSRRAGILGADNLTPQKARILLACALTVTSDPGEIARIFATY' A
#
# COMPACT_ATOMS: atom_id res chain seq x y z
N VAL A 1 -0.15 -8.34 0.79
CA VAL A 1 0.17 -8.01 -0.62
C VAL A 1 -0.18 -6.54 -0.86
N VAL A 2 0.61 -5.79 -1.63
CA VAL A 2 0.34 -4.36 -1.93
C VAL A 2 0.01 -4.18 -3.41
N GLN A 3 -1.05 -3.42 -3.72
CA GLN A 3 -1.49 -3.09 -5.07
C GLN A 3 -1.13 -1.64 -5.40
N SER A 4 -0.32 -1.44 -6.45
CA SER A 4 0.03 -0.15 -7.04
C SER A 4 -0.44 -0.12 -8.51
N THR A 5 -0.27 1.02 -9.20
CA THR A 5 -0.68 1.22 -10.59
C THR A 5 0.54 1.46 -11.51
N ARG A 6 0.45 0.96 -12.75
CA ARG A 6 1.43 1.26 -13.81
C ARG A 6 1.15 2.59 -14.52
N SER A 7 -0.08 3.10 -14.40
CA SER A 7 -0.43 4.44 -14.84
C SER A 7 0.27 5.38 -13.87
N GLY A 8 1.30 6.11 -14.31
CA GLY A 8 2.17 6.92 -13.44
C GLY A 8 1.48 8.05 -12.64
N SER A 9 0.15 8.13 -12.69
CA SER A 9 -0.71 9.03 -11.93
C SER A 9 -2.04 8.36 -11.56
N GLY A 10 -2.67 8.85 -10.49
CA GLY A 10 -3.94 8.34 -9.98
C GLY A 10 -3.81 7.53 -8.69
N ARG A 11 -4.89 7.49 -7.90
CA ARG A 11 -4.96 6.82 -6.60
C ARG A 11 -5.53 5.41 -6.75
N VAL A 12 -4.84 4.42 -6.21
CA VAL A 12 -5.38 3.05 -6.06
C VAL A 12 -6.32 3.04 -4.86
N PHE A 13 -7.62 2.94 -5.13
CA PHE A 13 -8.62 2.74 -4.08
C PHE A 13 -8.61 1.28 -3.61
N ALA A 14 -8.49 1.08 -2.30
CA ALA A 14 -8.73 -0.22 -1.69
C ALA A 14 -10.23 -0.51 -1.69
N LEU A 15 -10.71 -1.12 -2.78
CA LEU A 15 -12.08 -1.61 -2.90
C LEU A 15 -12.39 -2.61 -1.78
N ASP A 16 -13.65 -2.72 -1.41
CA ASP A 16 -14.09 -3.54 -0.28
C ASP A 16 -13.72 -5.02 -0.45
N LYS A 17 -13.70 -5.51 -1.69
CA LYS A 17 -13.17 -6.84 -2.05
C LYS A 17 -11.67 -6.99 -1.80
N SER A 18 -10.87 -5.97 -2.14
CA SER A 18 -9.43 -5.96 -1.92
C SER A 18 -9.08 -5.94 -0.44
N ARG A 19 -9.84 -5.19 0.37
CA ARG A 19 -9.69 -5.18 1.84
C ARG A 19 -9.98 -6.55 2.46
N ARG A 20 -11.08 -7.19 2.07
CA ARG A 20 -11.43 -8.55 2.52
C ARG A 20 -10.37 -9.60 2.14
N ALA A 21 -9.67 -9.38 1.03
CA ALA A 21 -8.57 -10.24 0.59
C ALA A 21 -7.20 -9.89 1.23
N GLY A 22 -7.13 -8.92 2.15
CA GLY A 22 -5.87 -8.49 2.77
C GLY A 22 -4.91 -7.77 1.82
N ILE A 23 -5.43 -7.17 0.74
CA ILE A 23 -4.66 -6.39 -0.22
C ILE A 23 -4.66 -4.92 0.22
N LEU A 24 -3.46 -4.38 0.40
CA LEU A 24 -3.23 -2.99 0.77
C LEU A 24 -3.07 -2.13 -0.50
N GLY A 25 -3.71 -0.96 -0.54
CA GLY A 25 -3.55 0.00 -1.63
C GLY A 25 -2.30 0.85 -1.43
N ALA A 26 -1.50 1.04 -2.48
CA ALA A 26 -0.31 1.88 -2.46
C ALA A 26 -0.61 3.38 -2.65
N ASP A 27 -1.87 3.79 -2.48
CA ASP A 27 -2.35 5.15 -2.73
C ASP A 27 -1.93 5.66 -4.12
N ASN A 28 -1.19 6.77 -4.20
CA ASN A 28 -0.67 7.40 -5.39
C ASN A 28 0.82 7.08 -5.63
N LEU A 29 1.42 6.17 -4.85
CA LEU A 29 2.82 5.82 -4.98
C LEU A 29 3.05 4.97 -6.23
N THR A 30 4.14 5.29 -6.94
CA THR A 30 4.64 4.43 -8.02
C THR A 30 5.07 3.07 -7.43
N PRO A 31 5.07 2.00 -8.24
CA PRO A 31 5.46 0.67 -7.75
C PRO A 31 6.85 0.63 -7.10
N GLN A 32 7.79 1.46 -7.58
CA GLN A 32 9.14 1.54 -7.00
C GLN A 32 9.12 2.17 -5.60
N LYS A 33 8.41 3.28 -5.41
CA LYS A 33 8.28 3.95 -4.11
C LYS A 33 7.49 3.10 -3.11
N ALA A 34 6.39 2.52 -3.57
CA ALA A 34 5.56 1.61 -2.77
C ALA A 34 6.37 0.42 -2.24
N ARG A 35 7.29 -0.14 -3.05
CA ARG A 35 8.18 -1.22 -2.63
C ARG A 35 9.13 -0.81 -1.50
N ILE A 36 9.75 0.37 -1.62
CA ILE A 36 10.66 0.90 -0.60
C ILE A 36 9.91 1.14 0.70
N LEU A 37 8.75 1.80 0.63
CA LEU A 37 7.94 2.06 1.82
C LEU A 37 7.47 0.76 2.48
N LEU A 38 7.03 -0.23 1.71
CA LEU A 38 6.67 -1.54 2.25
C LEU A 38 7.86 -2.22 2.94
N ALA A 39 9.05 -2.20 2.34
CA ALA A 39 10.24 -2.79 2.93
C ALA A 39 10.58 -2.14 4.28
N CYS A 40 10.49 -0.81 4.38
CA CYS A 40 10.66 -0.09 5.63
C CYS A 40 9.53 -0.37 6.64
N ALA A 41 8.27 -0.43 6.20
CA ALA A 41 7.14 -0.67 7.09
C ALA A 41 7.22 -2.07 7.74
N LEU A 42 7.66 -3.07 6.98
CA LEU A 42 7.80 -4.44 7.44
C LEU A 42 8.93 -4.64 8.47
N THR A 43 9.88 -3.70 8.62
CA THR A 43 10.86 -3.74 9.73
C THR A 43 10.29 -3.18 11.03
N VAL A 44 9.19 -2.44 10.97
CA VAL A 44 8.55 -1.81 12.14
C VAL A 44 7.38 -2.64 12.64
N THR A 45 6.56 -3.20 11.74
CA THR A 45 5.35 -3.93 12.09
C THR A 45 4.96 -4.97 11.04
N SER A 46 4.24 -6.01 11.46
CA SER A 46 3.58 -6.97 10.58
C SER A 46 2.05 -6.83 10.58
N ASP A 47 1.49 -5.87 11.33
CA ASP A 47 0.05 -5.60 11.32
C ASP A 47 -0.37 -4.90 10.01
N PRO A 48 -1.25 -5.51 9.19
CA PRO A 48 -1.73 -4.90 7.96
C PRO A 48 -2.46 -3.57 8.19
N GLY A 49 -3.12 -3.38 9.34
CA GLY A 49 -3.80 -2.14 9.69
C GLY A 49 -2.82 -0.98 9.85
N GLU A 50 -1.75 -1.20 10.60
CA GLU A 50 -0.69 -0.22 10.78
C GLU A 50 0.10 0.04 9.50
N ILE A 51 0.35 -0.98 8.67
CA ILE A 51 0.96 -0.78 7.34
C ILE A 51 0.05 0.09 6.46
N ALA A 52 -1.27 -0.12 6.48
CA ALA A 52 -2.21 0.74 5.75
C ALA A 52 -2.15 2.20 6.23
N ARG A 53 -1.99 2.43 7.55
CA ARG A 53 -1.81 3.76 8.13
C ARG A 53 -0.51 4.42 7.66
N ILE A 54 0.58 3.67 7.59
CA ILE A 54 1.88 4.14 7.07
C ILE A 54 1.73 4.59 5.61
N PHE A 55 1.12 3.77 4.75
CA PHE A 55 0.87 4.11 3.34
C PHE A 55 -0.08 5.29 3.13
N ALA A 56 -0.95 5.57 4.11
CA ALA A 56 -1.82 6.76 4.07
C ALA A 56 -1.11 8.04 4.57
N THR A 57 0.02 7.89 5.27
CA THR A 57 0.77 9.00 5.88
C THR A 57 1.96 9.45 5.02
N TYR A 58 2.62 8.52 4.32
CA TYR A 58 3.88 8.72 3.59
C TYR A 58 3.78 8.23 2.15
#